data_AF-A0A3B0Z268-F1
#
_entry.id   AF-A0A3B0Z268-F1
#
_cell.length_a   1.000
_cell.length_b   1.000
_cell.length_c   1.000
_cell.angle_alpha   90.00
_cell.angle_beta   90.00
_cell.angle_gamma   90.00
#
_symmetry.space_group_name_H-M   'P 1'
#
loop_
_entity.id
_entity.type
_entity.pdbx_description
1 polymer ?
#
loop_
_entity_poly.entity_id
_entity_poly.type
_entity_poly.pdbx_seq_one_letter_code
_entity_poly.pdbx_strand_id
1 'polypeptide(L)'
;MKPYTPTKLRPLRLFAMLLRGLVSLLSLWPLLLFAAFFLSPVGPHMRWQYTYELRGAERHYIACEYLGAHGFVQHVGRYGQCPFFTLIDRRLVK
;
A
#
# COMPACT_ATOMS: atom_id res chain seq x y z
N MET A 1 -29.09 -53.98 4.53
CA MET A 1 -28.53 -52.73 3.95
C MET A 1 -27.26 -52.38 4.70
N LYS A 2 -26.11 -52.27 4.02
CA LYS A 2 -24.84 -51.89 4.67
C LYS A 2 -24.85 -50.39 4.97
N PRO A 3 -24.50 -49.93 6.19
CA PRO A 3 -24.47 -48.52 6.53
C PRO A 3 -23.38 -47.79 5.73
N TYR A 4 -23.77 -46.68 5.11
CA TYR A 4 -22.86 -45.78 4.39
C TYR A 4 -21.90 -45.16 5.40
N THR A 5 -20.65 -45.61 5.38
CA THR A 5 -19.57 -45.03 6.20
C THR A 5 -18.97 -43.88 5.40
N PRO A 6 -19.07 -42.62 5.87
CA PRO A 6 -18.45 -41.51 5.16
C PRO A 6 -16.94 -41.71 5.22
N THR A 7 -16.36 -42.08 4.08
CA THR A 7 -14.93 -42.29 3.92
C THR A 7 -14.20 -41.01 4.30
N LYS A 8 -13.35 -41.13 5.33
CA LYS A 8 -12.42 -40.13 5.86
C LYS A 8 -11.95 -39.17 4.75
N LEU A 9 -12.19 -37.88 4.95
CA LEU A 9 -11.63 -36.81 4.11
C LEU A 9 -10.13 -37.06 3.96
N ARG A 10 -9.73 -37.55 2.77
CA ARG A 10 -8.32 -37.79 2.46
C ARG A 10 -7.59 -36.44 2.54
N PRO A 11 -6.41 -36.36 3.18
CA PRO A 11 -5.65 -35.12 3.27
C PRO A 11 -5.38 -34.50 1.89
N LEU A 12 -5.24 -35.33 0.86
CA LEU A 12 -5.14 -34.90 -0.54
C LEU A 12 -6.35 -34.10 -1.03
N ARG A 13 -7.57 -34.47 -0.60
CA ARG A 13 -8.81 -33.78 -1.01
C ARG A 13 -8.92 -32.42 -0.32
N LEU A 14 -8.51 -32.32 0.94
CA LEU A 14 -8.41 -31.04 1.63
C LEU A 14 -7.38 -30.13 0.96
N PHE A 15 -6.21 -30.67 0.63
CA PHE A 15 -5.15 -29.94 -0.07
C PHE A 15 -5.62 -29.45 -1.45
N ALA A 16 -6.32 -30.29 -2.20
CA ALA A 16 -6.90 -29.91 -3.49
C ALA A 16 -7.99 -28.82 -3.36
N MET A 17 -8.76 -28.82 -2.27
CA MET A 17 -9.74 -27.75 -1.99
C MET A 17 -9.05 -26.44 -1.62
N LEU A 18 -7.98 -26.48 -0.80
CA LEU A 18 -7.17 -25.30 -0.46
C LEU A 18 -6.53 -24.68 -1.70
N LEU A 19 -5.88 -25.48 -2.54
CA LEU A 19 -5.29 -25.02 -3.81
C LEU A 19 -6.33 -24.38 -4.72
N ARG A 20 -7.51 -24.99 -4.87
CA ARG A 20 -8.60 -24.39 -5.66
C ARG A 20 -9.07 -23.06 -5.07
N GLY A 21 -9.21 -22.98 -3.75
CA GLY A 21 -9.55 -21.72 -3.08
C GLY A 21 -8.49 -20.64 -3.32
N LEU A 22 -7.22 -21.00 -3.25
CA LEU A 22 -6.09 -20.09 -3.47
C LEU A 22 -6.02 -19.60 -4.91
N VAL A 23 -6.27 -20.48 -5.89
CA VAL A 23 -6.38 -20.11 -7.31
C VAL A 23 -7.57 -19.17 -7.55
N SER A 24 -8.73 -19.44 -6.95
CA SER A 24 -9.89 -18.54 -7.03
C SER A 24 -9.67 -17.19 -6.34
N LEU A 25 -8.85 -17.14 -5.29
CA LEU A 25 -8.46 -15.87 -4.68
C LEU A 25 -7.46 -15.11 -5.56
N LEU A 26 -6.52 -15.83 -6.17
CA LEU A 26 -5.52 -15.26 -7.07
C LEU A 26 -6.12 -14.81 -8.42
N SER A 27 -7.26 -15.37 -8.85
CA SER A 27 -7.97 -14.85 -10.03
C SER A 27 -8.50 -13.42 -9.80
N LEU A 28 -8.70 -13.04 -8.53
CA LEU A 28 -9.05 -11.68 -8.09
C LEU A 28 -7.82 -10.82 -7.80
N TRP A 29 -6.65 -11.16 -8.33
CA TRP A 29 -5.40 -10.43 -8.10
C TRP A 29 -5.48 -8.90 -8.34
N PRO A 30 -6.24 -8.35 -9.31
CA PRO A 30 -6.29 -6.90 -9.46
C PRO A 30 -6.97 -6.25 -8.25
N LEU A 31 -8.03 -6.88 -7.72
CA LEU A 31 -8.69 -6.44 -6.49
C LEU A 31 -7.77 -6.54 -5.28
N LEU A 32 -6.98 -7.62 -5.18
CA LEU A 32 -5.99 -7.77 -4.11
C LEU A 32 -4.92 -6.68 -4.18
N LEU A 33 -4.50 -6.25 -5.38
CA LEU A 33 -3.58 -5.13 -5.54
C LEU A 33 -4.20 -3.81 -5.11
N PHE A 34 -5.46 -3.53 -5.47
CA PHE A 34 -6.16 -2.35 -4.97
C PHE A 34 -6.29 -2.38 -3.44
N ALA A 35 -6.71 -3.52 -2.89
CA ALA A 35 -6.80 -3.69 -1.44
C ALA A 35 -5.43 -3.45 -0.78
N ALA A 36 -4.36 -4.06 -1.30
CA ALA A 36 -3.00 -3.86 -0.81
C ALA A 36 -2.57 -2.39 -0.91
N PHE A 37 -2.93 -1.68 -1.98
CA PHE A 37 -2.64 -0.25 -2.13
C PHE A 37 -3.34 0.61 -1.08
N PHE A 38 -4.62 0.37 -0.81
CA PHE A 38 -5.38 1.10 0.22
C PHE A 38 -5.02 0.68 1.65
N LEU A 39 -4.51 -0.52 1.87
CA LEU A 39 -4.05 -0.97 3.19
C LEU A 39 -2.60 -0.57 3.45
N SER A 40 -1.81 -0.39 2.39
CA SER A 40 -0.38 -0.08 2.51
C SER A 40 -0.19 1.27 3.19
N PRO A 41 0.70 1.36 4.20
CA PRO A 41 1.10 2.63 4.78
C PRO A 41 2.11 3.40 3.94
N VAL A 42 2.72 2.73 2.96
CA VAL A 42 3.61 3.35 1.98
C VAL A 42 2.82 3.55 0.70
N GLY A 43 2.74 4.79 0.23
CA GLY A 43 1.98 5.12 -0.98
C GLY A 43 2.58 6.31 -1.73
N PRO A 44 2.21 6.46 -3.01
CA PRO A 44 2.58 7.63 -3.79
C PRO A 44 1.82 8.84 -3.24
N HIS A 45 2.54 9.92 -3.01
CA HIS A 45 1.97 11.20 -2.66
C HIS A 45 2.40 12.26 -3.66
N MET A 46 1.47 13.15 -3.98
CA MET A 46 1.67 14.27 -4.88
C MET A 46 1.79 15.55 -4.06
N ARG A 47 2.75 16.40 -4.39
CA ARG A 47 2.92 17.69 -3.71
C ARG A 47 1.71 18.58 -3.96
N TRP A 48 1.08 19.02 -2.87
CA TRP A 48 -0.07 19.92 -2.89
C TRP A 48 0.36 21.38 -2.71
N GLN A 49 1.05 21.66 -1.61
CA GLN A 49 1.61 22.98 -1.32
C GLN A 49 3.03 22.89 -0.76
N TYR A 50 3.76 24.00 -0.84
CA TYR A 50 5.10 24.11 -0.28
C TYR A 50 5.40 25.54 0.14
N THR A 51 6.19 25.67 1.21
CA THR A 51 6.77 26.93 1.66
C THR A 51 8.28 26.88 1.48
N TYR A 52 8.86 28.01 1.10
CA TYR A 52 10.29 28.14 0.92
C TYR A 52 10.78 29.48 1.48
N GLU A 53 12.00 29.49 1.99
CA GLU A 53 12.77 30.71 2.24
C GLU A 53 13.81 30.89 1.14
N LEU A 54 14.09 32.15 0.81
CA LEU A 54 15.20 32.53 -0.04
C LEU A 54 16.42 32.80 0.84
N ARG A 55 17.47 31.99 0.68
CA ARG A 55 18.78 32.21 1.31
C ARG A 55 19.77 32.58 0.21
N GLY A 56 19.97 33.88 0.00
CA GLY A 56 20.75 34.39 -1.13
C GLY A 56 20.04 34.12 -2.46
N ALA A 57 20.69 33.36 -3.35
CA ALA A 57 20.15 32.98 -4.66
C ALA A 57 19.43 31.62 -4.66
N GLU A 58 19.50 30.86 -3.56
CA GLU A 58 18.93 29.51 -3.48
C GLU A 58 17.61 29.47 -2.71
N ARG A 59 16.69 28.62 -3.18
CA ARG A 59 15.40 28.34 -2.52
C ARG A 59 15.59 27.16 -1.57
N HIS A 60 15.37 27.39 -0.28
CA HIS A 60 15.33 26.35 0.74
C HIS A 60 13.88 26.04 1.09
N TYR A 61 13.44 24.80 0.85
CA TYR A 61 12.08 24.38 1.18
C TYR A 61 11.99 24.00 2.65
N ILE A 62 10.98 24.52 3.35
CA ILE A 62 10.87 24.42 4.82
C ILE A 62 9.72 23.51 5.23
N ALA A 63 8.58 23.63 4.54
CA ALA A 63 7.46 22.72 4.72
C ALA A 63 6.87 22.37 3.36
N CYS A 64 6.62 21.09 3.14
CA CYS A 64 5.97 20.61 1.93
C CYS A 64 4.86 19.66 2.32
N GLU A 65 3.67 19.97 1.84
CA GLU A 65 2.49 19.18 2.08
C GLU A 65 2.20 18.34 0.84
N TYR A 66 1.95 17.07 1.09
CA TYR A 66 1.69 16.07 0.07
C TYR A 66 0.32 15.46 0.28
N LEU A 67 -0.43 15.33 -0.81
CA LEU A 67 -1.70 14.64 -0.87
C LEU A 67 -1.48 13.22 -1.38
N GLY A 68 -1.89 12.23 -0.60
CA GLY A 68 -1.89 10.82 -1.00
C GLY A 68 -3.26 10.18 -0.83
N ALA A 69 -3.33 8.87 -1.07
CA ALA A 69 -4.55 8.08 -0.93
C ALA A 69 -5.15 8.10 0.50
N HIS A 70 -4.35 8.48 1.50
CA HIS A 70 -4.73 8.52 2.91
C HIS A 70 -4.85 9.93 3.49
N GLY A 71 -4.80 10.97 2.65
CA GLY A 71 -4.93 12.37 3.07
C GLY A 71 -3.63 13.17 2.94
N PHE A 72 -3.54 14.24 3.71
CA PHE A 72 -2.42 15.19 3.69
C PHE A 72 -1.32 14.78 4.67
N VAL A 73 -0.07 14.92 4.24
CA VAL A 73 1.12 14.62 5.03
C VAL A 73 2.14 15.74 4.84
N GLN A 74 2.74 16.23 5.93
CA GLN A 74 3.82 17.21 5.87
C GLN A 74 5.17 16.52 5.87
N HIS A 75 5.89 16.57 4.76
CA HIS A 75 7.19 15.92 4.63
C HIS A 75 8.20 16.82 3.92
N VAL A 76 9.41 16.95 4.46
CA VAL A 76 10.52 17.59 3.77
C VAL A 76 11.43 16.49 3.26
N GLY A 77 11.66 16.45 1.95
CA GLY A 77 12.51 15.43 1.33
C GLY A 77 13.98 15.60 1.73
N ARG A 78 14.80 14.61 1.37
CA ARG A 78 16.26 14.68 1.60
C ARG A 78 16.85 15.95 0.98
N TYR A 79 17.74 16.59 1.72
CA TYR A 79 18.42 17.84 1.32
C TYR A 79 17.49 19.05 1.15
N GLY A 80 16.36 19.08 1.87
CA GLY A 80 15.45 20.22 1.81
C GLY A 80 14.79 20.35 0.44
N GLN A 81 14.64 19.25 -0.30
CA GLN A 81 13.96 19.22 -1.59
C GLN A 81 12.52 18.75 -1.44
N CYS A 82 11.65 19.27 -2.30
CA CYS A 82 10.26 18.85 -2.37
C CYS A 82 9.93 18.37 -3.78
N PRO A 83 10.14 17.08 -4.08
CA PRO A 83 9.76 16.53 -5.38
C PRO A 83 8.26 16.65 -5.64
N PHE A 84 7.84 16.67 -6.90
CA PHE A 84 6.41 16.69 -7.26
C PHE A 84 5.70 15.39 -6.88
N PHE A 85 6.36 14.25 -7.06
CA PHE A 85 5.86 12.93 -6.66
C PHE A 85 6.91 12.23 -5.81
N THR A 86 6.49 11.64 -4.70
CA THR A 86 7.37 10.84 -3.85
C THR A 86 6.58 9.74 -3.15
N LEU A 87 7.27 8.66 -2.81
CA LEU A 87 6.74 7.61 -1.95
C LEU A 87 7.04 8.00 -0.50
N ILE A 88 6.00 8.08 0.32
CA ILE A 88 6.11 8.44 1.74
C ILE A 88 5.50 7.31 2.56
N ASP A 89 6.22 6.87 3.59
CA ASP A 89 5.65 6.03 4.65
C ASP A 89 4.98 6.92 5.69
N ARG A 90 3.66 6.88 5.76
CA ARG A 90 2.88 7.68 6.73
C ARG A 90 3.20 7.34 8.19
N ARG A 91 3.82 6.20 8.48
CA ARG A 91 4.20 5.83 9.86
C ARG A 91 5.41 6.60 10.36
N LEU A 92 6.20 7.18 9.44
CA LEU A 92 7.42 7.90 9.75
C LEU A 92 7.22 9.42 9.75
N VAL A 93 6.01 9.89 9.42
CA VAL A 93 5.71 11.30 9.22
C VAL A 93 4.44 11.64 9.98
N LYS A 94 4.44 12.78 10.68
CA LYS A 94 3.38 13.19 11.60
C LYS A 94 2.66 14.43 11.09
#